data_AF-A0A1L7H6Y9-F1
#
_entry.id   AF-A0A1L7H6Y9-F1
#
_cell.length_a   1.000
_cell.length_b   1.000
_cell.length_c   1.000
_cell.angle_alpha   90.00
_cell.angle_beta   90.00
_cell.angle_gamma   90.00
#
_symmetry.space_group_name_H-M   'P 1'
#
loop_
_entity.id
_entity.type
_entity.pdbx_description
1 polymer ?
#
loop_
_entity_poly.entity_id
_entity_poly.type
_entity_poly.pdbx_seq_one_letter_code
_entity_poly.pdbx_strand_id
1 'polypeptide(L)'
;AKKVIISAPAKGADATIVYGVNHDVLRQSHQVISNASCTTNCLAPVAQVLNRELGIESGLMTTIHAYTNDQNLIDVYHTDPYRARSATQSMIPSK
;
A
#
# COMPACT_ATOMS: atom_id res chain seq x y z
N ALA A 1 14.17 -20.78 -4.11
CA ALA A 1 14.71 -19.46 -3.70
C ALA A 1 14.96 -19.48 -2.19
N LYS A 2 15.96 -18.74 -1.69
CA LYS A 2 16.31 -18.74 -0.24
C LYS A 2 15.46 -17.79 0.60
N LYS A 3 14.92 -16.72 0.01
CA LYS A 3 14.05 -15.71 0.63
C LYS A 3 13.11 -15.13 -0.43
N VAL A 4 11.99 -14.56 0.00
CA VAL A 4 10.94 -13.97 -0.85
C VAL A 4 10.63 -12.55 -0.39
N ILE A 5 10.51 -11.64 -1.35
CA ILE A 5 9.98 -10.28 -1.13
C ILE A 5 8.69 -10.16 -1.95
N ILE A 6 7.59 -9.83 -1.27
CA ILE A 6 6.27 -9.68 -1.87
C ILE A 6 6.05 -8.19 -2.20
N SER A 7 5.72 -7.87 -3.45
CA SER A 7 5.51 -6.50 -3.95
C SER A 7 4.15 -5.88 -3.57
N ALA A 8 3.48 -6.45 -2.57
CA ALA A 8 2.17 -6.05 -2.10
C ALA A 8 2.05 -6.32 -0.58
N PRO A 9 1.03 -5.76 0.10
CA PRO A 9 0.71 -6.16 1.46
C PRO A 9 0.46 -7.67 1.53
N ALA A 10 1.12 -8.35 2.46
CA ALA A 10 1.01 -9.79 2.60
C ALA A 10 0.61 -10.19 4.02
N LYS A 11 -0.37 -11.09 4.13
CA LYS A 11 -0.69 -11.76 5.39
C LYS A 11 0.33 -12.86 5.64
N GLY A 12 0.81 -12.98 6.87
CA GLY A 12 1.77 -14.01 7.26
C GLY A 12 3.20 -13.79 6.77
N ALA A 13 3.54 -12.59 6.28
CA ALA A 13 4.94 -12.21 6.10
C ALA A 13 5.62 -12.02 7.47
N ASP A 14 6.91 -12.35 7.55
CA ASP A 14 7.71 -12.20 8.76
C ASP A 14 7.88 -10.73 9.16
N ALA A 15 7.94 -9.85 8.15
CA ALA A 15 7.98 -8.41 8.34
C ALA A 15 7.39 -7.68 7.13
N THR A 16 6.77 -6.53 7.39
CA THR A 16 6.42 -5.54 6.37
C THR A 16 7.39 -4.37 6.47
N ILE A 17 8.07 -4.09 5.37
CA ILE A 17 9.17 -3.13 5.34
C ILE A 17 8.84 -1.98 4.40
N VAL A 18 9.07 -0.76 4.90
CA VAL A 18 9.24 0.45 4.10
C VAL A 18 10.69 0.90 4.26
N TYR A 19 11.43 0.90 3.15
CA TYR A 19 12.84 1.26 3.16
C TYR A 19 13.03 2.72 3.58
N GLY A 20 14.03 2.98 4.43
CA GLY A 20 14.26 4.30 5.04
C GLY A 20 13.35 4.63 6.25
N VAL A 21 12.32 3.83 6.53
CA VAL A 21 11.43 4.03 7.69
C VAL A 21 11.70 3.00 8.79
N ASN A 22 11.62 1.70 8.44
CA ASN A 22 11.75 0.60 9.42
C ASN A 22 12.61 -0.57 8.91
N HIS A 23 13.37 -0.41 7.83
CA HIS A 23 14.19 -1.47 7.24
C HIS A 23 15.19 -2.13 8.21
N ASP A 24 15.61 -1.45 9.27
CA ASP A 24 16.53 -1.97 10.28
C ASP A 24 15.95 -3.14 11.11
N VAL A 25 14.62 -3.36 11.06
CA VAL A 25 13.99 -4.50 11.75
C VAL A 25 14.21 -5.83 11.02
N LEU A 26 14.79 -5.80 9.81
CA LEU A 26 15.09 -7.00 9.05
C LEU A 26 16.09 -7.91 9.78
N ARG A 27 15.73 -9.18 9.88
CA ARG A 27 16.58 -10.21 10.50
C ARG A 27 17.00 -11.25 9.49
N GLN A 28 18.16 -11.86 9.74
CA GLN A 28 18.66 -12.96 8.91
C GLN A 28 17.68 -14.16 8.90
N SER A 29 16.90 -14.37 9.95
CA SER A 29 15.88 -15.42 10.04
C SER A 29 14.65 -15.19 9.15
N HIS A 30 14.32 -13.94 8.78
CA HIS A 30 13.15 -13.65 7.93
C HIS A 30 13.31 -14.32 6.55
N GLN A 31 12.30 -15.08 6.16
CA GLN A 31 12.21 -15.80 4.89
C GLN A 31 11.26 -15.11 3.91
N VAL A 32 10.15 -14.54 4.40
CA VAL A 32 9.12 -13.90 3.58
C VAL A 32 8.89 -12.48 4.09
N ILE A 33 9.15 -11.50 3.24
CA ILE A 33 9.05 -10.07 3.58
C ILE A 33 8.01 -9.41 2.68
N SER A 34 7.11 -8.60 3.23
CA SER A 34 6.23 -7.73 2.45
C SER A 34 6.90 -6.38 2.21
N ASN A 35 6.88 -5.92 0.96
CA ASN A 35 7.31 -4.58 0.58
C ASN A 35 6.18 -3.54 0.70
N ALA A 36 5.19 -3.83 1.53
CA ALA A 36 3.98 -3.03 1.71
C ALA A 36 3.25 -2.75 0.37
N SER A 37 2.48 -1.66 0.32
CA SER A 37 1.88 -1.13 -0.91
C SER A 37 2.59 0.14 -1.38
N CYS A 38 2.32 0.59 -2.61
CA CYS A 38 2.75 1.90 -3.12
C CYS A 38 2.32 3.04 -2.17
N THR A 39 1.06 3.05 -1.74
CA THR A 39 0.52 4.08 -0.85
C THR A 39 1.17 4.03 0.54
N THR A 40 1.44 2.84 1.08
CA THR A 40 2.15 2.71 2.36
C THR A 40 3.58 3.25 2.27
N ASN A 41 4.30 2.96 1.18
CA ASN A 41 5.64 3.50 0.96
C ASN A 41 5.64 5.03 0.85
N CYS A 42 4.59 5.62 0.26
CA CYS A 42 4.43 7.07 0.17
C CYS A 42 4.10 7.72 1.54
N LEU A 43 3.14 7.16 2.27
CA LEU A 43 2.64 7.76 3.51
C LEU A 43 3.59 7.58 4.70
N ALA A 44 4.22 6.41 4.82
CA ALA A 44 5.02 6.06 5.99
C ALA A 44 6.12 7.07 6.37
N PRO A 45 6.97 7.59 5.45
CA PRO A 45 7.98 8.58 5.83
C PRO A 45 7.37 9.90 6.33
N VAL A 46 6.27 10.35 5.73
CA VAL A 46 5.56 11.57 6.16
C VAL A 46 4.98 11.36 7.56
N ALA A 47 4.27 10.25 7.77
CA ALA A 47 3.68 9.91 9.05
C ALA A 47 4.74 9.70 10.15
N GLN A 48 5.87 9.09 9.82
CA GLN A 48 6.97 8.86 10.78
C GLN A 48 7.53 10.17 11.31
N VAL A 49 7.82 11.13 10.43
CA VAL A 49 8.37 12.43 10.84
C VAL A 49 7.33 13.20 11.65
N LEU A 50 6.10 13.33 11.16
CA LEU A 50 5.03 14.04 11.89
C LEU A 50 4.78 13.43 13.26
N ASN A 51 4.71 12.10 13.36
CA ASN A 51 4.48 11.44 14.64
C ASN A 51 5.66 11.60 15.61
N ARG A 52 6.90 11.56 15.12
CA ARG A 52 8.08 11.72 15.98
C ARG A 52 8.21 13.14 16.52
N GLU A 53 8.01 14.14 15.66
CA GLU A 53 8.25 15.54 16.04
C GLU A 53 7.04 16.18 16.75
N LEU A 54 5.81 15.79 16.38
CA LEU A 54 4.58 16.46 16.83
C LEU A 54 3.64 15.54 17.63
N GLY A 55 3.74 14.23 17.45
CA GLY A 55 2.77 13.26 17.98
C GLY A 55 1.45 13.28 17.19
N ILE A 56 1.11 12.18 16.52
CA ILE A 56 -0.17 12.05 15.84
C ILE A 56 -1.16 11.36 16.79
N GLU A 57 -2.21 12.06 17.21
CA GLU A 57 -3.30 11.46 18.01
C GLU A 57 -4.36 10.77 17.13
N SER A 58 -4.68 11.37 15.98
CA SER A 58 -5.62 10.81 15.00
C SER A 58 -5.30 11.34 13.60
N GLY A 59 -5.73 10.61 12.56
CA GLY A 59 -5.51 11.01 11.18
C GLY A 59 -6.44 10.31 10.20
N LEU A 60 -6.78 11.02 9.12
CA LEU A 60 -7.47 10.50 7.96
C LEU A 60 -6.60 10.81 6.74
N MET A 61 -6.42 9.83 5.86
CA MET A 61 -5.69 10.00 4.62
C MET A 61 -6.59 9.66 3.44
N THR A 62 -6.52 10.47 2.40
CA THR A 62 -7.11 10.19 1.09
C THR A 62 -6.02 10.28 0.05
N THR A 63 -5.85 9.23 -0.75
CA THR A 63 -4.93 9.22 -1.88
C THR A 63 -5.71 9.44 -3.17
N ILE A 64 -5.27 10.41 -3.98
CA ILE A 64 -5.72 10.54 -5.36
C ILE A 64 -4.74 9.70 -6.19
N HIS A 65 -5.15 8.48 -6.49
CA HIS A 65 -4.29 7.48 -7.09
C HIS A 65 -4.60 7.34 -8.59
N ALA A 66 -3.57 7.16 -9.41
CA ALA A 66 -3.75 6.78 -10.81
C ALA A 66 -4.48 5.43 -10.92
N TYR A 67 -5.25 5.22 -11.98
CA TYR A 67 -5.90 3.93 -12.15
C TYR A 67 -4.86 2.81 -12.35
N THR A 68 -5.20 1.59 -11.93
CA THR A 68 -4.30 0.43 -11.98
C THR A 68 -4.88 -0.69 -12.84
N ASN A 69 -4.12 -1.76 -13.05
CA ASN A 69 -4.55 -2.93 -13.82
C ASN A 69 -5.73 -3.69 -13.19
N ASP A 70 -6.08 -3.41 -11.94
CA ASP A 70 -7.24 -4.01 -11.28
C ASP A 70 -8.56 -3.31 -11.66
N GLN A 71 -8.50 -2.20 -12.39
CA GLN A 71 -9.68 -1.46 -12.85
C GLN A 71 -9.94 -1.69 -14.34
N ASN A 72 -11.18 -1.45 -14.76
CA ASN A 72 -11.62 -1.71 -16.13
C ASN A 72 -11.48 -0.48 -17.03
N LEU A 73 -11.08 -0.69 -18.29
CA LEU A 73 -10.96 0.39 -19.29
C LEU A 73 -12.32 0.93 -19.74
N ILE A 74 -13.29 0.04 -19.85
CA ILE A 74 -14.71 0.32 -20.14
C ILE A 74 -15.56 -0.27 -19.02
N ASP A 75 -16.84 0.08 -18.96
CA ASP A 75 -17.74 -0.48 -17.94
C ASP A 75 -17.87 -2.00 -18.14
N VAL A 76 -17.45 -2.79 -17.14
CA VAL A 76 -17.46 -4.27 -17.14
C VAL A 76 -17.88 -4.76 -15.75
N TYR A 77 -18.49 -5.94 -15.69
CA TYR A 77 -18.79 -6.58 -14.40
C TYR A 77 -17.55 -6.69 -13.51
N HIS A 78 -17.68 -6.21 -12.28
CA HIS A 78 -16.70 -6.35 -11.22
C HIS A 78 -17.44 -6.49 -9.89
N THR A 79 -16.87 -7.20 -8.91
CA THR A 79 -17.53 -7.43 -7.60
C THR A 79 -17.67 -6.15 -6.79
N ASP A 80 -16.71 -5.24 -6.89
CA ASP A 80 -16.84 -3.84 -6.45
C ASP A 80 -17.56 -3.02 -7.55
N PRO A 81 -18.78 -2.50 -7.29
CA PRO A 81 -19.56 -1.75 -8.27
C PRO A 81 -18.91 -0.42 -8.71
N TYR A 82 -18.00 0.15 -7.90
CA TYR A 82 -17.27 1.35 -8.29
C TYR A 82 -16.14 1.03 -9.26
N ARG A 83 -15.43 -0.10 -9.06
CA ARG A 83 -14.39 -0.59 -10.00
C ARG A 83 -14.96 -1.19 -11.29
N ALA A 84 -16.27 -1.43 -11.34
CA ALA A 84 -16.98 -1.82 -12.55
C ALA A 84 -17.06 -0.69 -13.61
N ARG A 85 -16.71 0.55 -13.23
CA ARG A 85 -16.76 1.72 -14.11
C ARG A 85 -15.46 1.92 -14.88
N SER A 86 -15.54 2.57 -16.04
CA SER A 86 -14.40 2.98 -16.86
C SER A 86 -13.45 3.86 -16.05
N ALA A 87 -12.25 3.34 -15.81
CA ALA A 87 -11.22 3.98 -15.00
C ALA A 87 -10.66 5.26 -15.63
N THR A 88 -10.81 5.43 -16.94
CA THR A 88 -10.29 6.60 -17.67
C THR A 88 -11.25 7.79 -17.65
N GLN A 89 -12.53 7.56 -17.34
CA GLN A 89 -13.60 8.57 -17.42
C GLN A 89 -14.33 8.80 -16.08
N SER A 90 -13.90 8.13 -14.99
CA SER A 90 -14.60 8.14 -13.71
C SER A 90 -13.67 8.45 -12.54
N MET A 91 -14.16 9.21 -11.56
CA MET A 91 -13.62 9.17 -10.20
C MET A 91 -14.18 7.93 -9.50
N ILE A 92 -13.32 7.02 -9.06
CA ILE A 92 -13.69 5.73 -8.47
C ILE A 92 -13.26 5.72 -7.00
N PRO A 93 -14.17 5.97 -6.06
CA PRO A 93 -13.90 5.77 -4.64
C PRO A 93 -13.70 4.28 -4.37
N SER A 94 -12.59 3.92 -3.74
CA SER A 94 -12.33 2.54 -3.35
C SER A 94 -11.57 2.50 -2.02
N LYS A 95 -11.68 1.35 -1.33
CA LYS A 95 -11.01 1.09 -0.05
C LYS A 95 -9.70 0.36 -0.25
#